data_AF-A0A819EVE2-F1
#
_entry.id   AF-A0A819EVE2-F1
#
_cell.length_a   1.000
_cell.length_b   1.000
_cell.length_c   1.000
_cell.angle_alpha   90.00
_cell.angle_beta   90.00
_cell.angle_gamma   90.00
#
_symmetry.space_group_name_H-M   'P 1'
#
loop_
_entity.id
_entity.type
_entity.pdbx_description
1 polymer ?
#
loop_
_entity_poly.entity_id
_entity_poly.type
_entity_poly.pdbx_seq_one_letter_code
_entity_poly.pdbx_strand_id
1 'polypeptide(L)' 'MFSIDWHQKFMDVVVYAATNPWQFLYYIFLFLTPMFLISGYLAYRLAKDIQRNEKVKRAKSQQQANVGKVRRHAKRE' A
#
# COMPACT_ATOMS: atom_id res chain seq x y z
N MET A 1 -26.05 -11.49 -23.74
CA MET A 1 -26.51 -10.14 -24.11
C MET A 1 -26.45 -9.27 -22.86
N PHE A 2 -25.28 -8.70 -22.56
CA PHE A 2 -25.07 -7.80 -21.43
C PHE A 2 -24.32 -6.58 -21.95
N SER A 3 -25.02 -5.67 -22.63
CA SER A 3 -24.49 -4.33 -22.84
C SER A 3 -24.62 -3.60 -21.51
N ILE A 4 -23.53 -3.60 -20.73
CA ILE A 4 -23.44 -2.76 -19.54
C ILE A 4 -23.23 -1.34 -20.05
N ASP A 5 -24.33 -0.62 -20.22
CA ASP A 5 -24.31 0.79 -20.63
C ASP A 5 -23.89 1.66 -19.44
N TRP A 6 -22.58 1.81 -19.29
CA TRP A 6 -21.93 2.58 -18.23
C TRP A 6 -22.40 4.04 -18.18
N HIS A 7 -22.72 4.61 -19.34
CA HIS A 7 -23.29 5.95 -19.43
C HIS A 7 -24.62 6.06 -18.70
N GLN A 8 -25.53 5.09 -18.89
CA GLN A 8 -26.84 5.11 -18.27
C GLN A 8 -26.72 4.96 -16.74
N LYS A 9 -25.92 4.01 -16.28
CA LYS A 9 -25.68 3.79 -14.85
C LYS A 9 -25.02 4.98 -14.16
N PHE A 10 -24.11 5.67 -14.84
CA PHE A 10 -23.49 6.88 -14.29
C PHE A 10 -24.50 8.02 -14.17
N MET A 11 -25.32 8.24 -15.20
CA MET A 11 -26.36 9.28 -15.17
C MET A 11 -27.38 9.02 -14.07
N ASP A 12 -27.82 7.77 -13.86
CA ASP A 12 -28.73 7.41 -12.77
C ASP A 12 -28.13 7.73 -11.39
N VAL A 13 -26.83 7.47 -11.20
CA VAL A 13 -26.12 7.81 -9.95
C VAL A 13 -26.00 9.32 -9.77
N VAL A 14 -25.74 10.08 -10.84
CA VAL A 14 -25.67 11.55 -10.79
C VAL A 14 -27.03 12.15 -10.45
N VAL A 15 -28.11 11.66 -11.07
CA VAL A 15 -29.48 12.09 -10.75
C VAL A 15 -29.84 11.73 -9.31
N TYR A 16 -29.45 10.55 -8.84
CA TYR A 16 -29.63 10.15 -7.44
C TYR A 16 -28.88 11.06 -6.47
N ALA A 17 -27.62 11.38 -6.77
CA ALA A 17 -26.79 12.29 -5.98
C ALA A 17 -27.39 13.71 -5.94
N ALA A 18 -28.01 14.18 -7.04
CA ALA A 18 -28.67 15.47 -7.10
C ALA A 18 -29.98 15.51 -6.29
N THR A 19 -30.70 14.39 -6.24
CA THR A 19 -32.01 14.31 -5.55
C THR A 19 -31.84 14.15 -4.04
N ASN A 20 -30.86 13.38 -3.58
CA ASN A 20 -30.61 13.12 -2.15
C ASN A 20 -29.11 13.17 -1.81
N PRO A 21 -28.49 14.36 -1.80
CA PRO A 21 -27.04 14.50 -1.63
C PRO A 21 -26.54 13.98 -0.28
N TRP A 22 -27.33 14.14 0.79
CA TRP A 22 -26.93 13.74 2.14
C TRP A 22 -26.86 12.22 2.31
N GLN A 23 -27.84 11.48 1.77
CA GLN A 23 -27.82 10.02 1.82
C GLN A 23 -26.72 9.44 0.92
N PHE A 24 -26.51 10.02 -0.26
CA PHE A 24 -25.43 9.61 -1.16
C PHE A 24 -24.05 9.74 -0.49
N LEU A 25 -23.77 10.88 0.14
CA LEU A 25 -22.53 11.08 0.89
C LEU A 25 -22.39 10.07 2.03
N TYR A 26 -23.47 9.81 2.79
CA TYR A 26 -23.44 8.82 3.86
C TYR A 26 -23.01 7.43 3.37
N TYR A 27 -23.59 6.94 2.27
CA TYR A 27 -23.22 5.63 1.72
C TYR A 27 -21.80 5.61 1.16
N ILE A 28 -21.35 6.70 0.53
CA ILE A 28 -19.96 6.83 0.09
C ILE A 28 -19.03 6.75 1.29
N PHE A 29 -19.25 7.54 2.34
CA PHE A 29 -18.40 7.50 3.53
C PHE A 29 -18.46 6.15 4.24
N LEU A 30 -19.64 5.54 4.35
CA LEU A 30 -19.81 4.23 4.96
C LEU A 30 -19.00 3.14 4.25
N PHE A 31 -18.88 3.22 2.93
CA PHE A 31 -18.06 2.27 2.15
C PHE A 31 -16.58 2.68 2.08
N LEU A 32 -16.31 3.99 1.91
CA LEU A 32 -14.98 4.54 1.70
C LEU A 32 -14.14 4.48 2.97
N THR A 33 -14.72 4.79 4.13
CA THR A 33 -14.02 4.78 5.42
C THR A 33 -13.39 3.42 5.76
N PRO A 34 -14.11 2.28 5.75
CA PRO A 34 -13.48 0.99 6.03
C PRO A 34 -12.44 0.61 4.97
N MET A 35 -12.71 0.91 3.69
CA MET A 35 -11.78 0.61 2.62
C MET A 35 -10.47 1.43 2.75
N PHE A 36 -10.58 2.69 3.17
CA PHE A 36 -9.42 3.56 3.44
C PHE A 36 -8.61 3.09 4.65
N LEU A 37 -9.28 2.67 5.72
CA LEU A 37 -8.62 2.12 6.91
C LEU A 37 -7.85 0.83 6.59
N ILE A 38 -8.44 -0.07 5.80
CA ILE A 38 -7.77 -1.30 5.35
C ILE A 38 -6.54 -0.97 4.52
N SER A 39 -6.65 0.00 3.60
CA SER A 39 -5.53 0.47 2.79
C SER A 39 -4.39 1.04 3.65
N GLY A 40 -4.72 1.90 4.61
CA GLY A 40 -3.74 2.47 5.54
C GLY A 40 -3.07 1.40 6.42
N TYR A 41 -3.83 0.42 6.90
CA TYR A 41 -3.31 -0.70 7.69
C TYR A 41 -2.35 -1.58 6.87
N LEU A 42 -2.71 -1.90 5.63
CA LEU A 42 -1.83 -2.65 4.72
C LEU A 42 -0.56 -1.86 4.40
N ALA A 43 -0.67 -0.56 4.13
CA ALA A 43 0.48 0.31 3.88
C ALA A 43 1.42 0.36 5.09
N TYR A 44 0.87 0.43 6.31
CA TYR A 44 1.66 0.36 7.54
C TYR A 44 2.38 -0.97 7.70
N ARG A 45 1.70 -2.10 7.47
CA ARG A 45 2.31 -3.44 7.54
C ARG A 45 3.43 -3.57 6.52
N LEU A 46 3.20 -3.11 5.29
CA LEU A 46 4.18 -3.15 4.22
C LEU A 46 5.41 -2.28 4.53
N ALA A 47 5.19 -1.07 5.07
CA ALA A 47 6.27 -0.20 5.51
C ALA A 47 7.12 -0.85 6.63
N LYS A 48 6.48 -1.57 7.56
CA LYS A 48 7.17 -2.29 8.63
C LYS A 48 8.02 -3.45 8.09
N ASP A 49 7.51 -4.19 7.12
CA ASP A 49 8.24 -5.28 6.47
C ASP A 49 9.46 -4.77 5.68
N ILE A 50 9.32 -3.64 4.99
CA ILE A 50 10.44 -2.97 4.31
C ILE A 50 11.55 -2.61 5.31
N GLN A 51 11.20 -1.97 6.43
CA GLN A 51 12.17 -1.60 7.47
C GLN A 51 12.87 -2.82 8.07
N ARG A 52 12.15 -3.93 8.28
CA ARG A 52 12.74 -5.18 8.79
C ARG A 52 13.74 -5.77 7.80
N ASN A 53 13.38 -5.84 6.53
CA ASN A 53 14.24 -6.34 5.47
C ASN A 53 15.49 -5.48 5.29
N GLU A 54 15.38 -4.16 5.45
CA GLU A 54 16.52 -3.26 5.35
C GLU A 54 17.52 -3.46 6.49
N LYS A 55 17.06 -3.64 7.74
CA LYS A 55 17.92 -3.95 8.89
C LYS A 55 18.69 -5.26 8.69
N VAL A 56 18.02 -6.30 8.19
CA VAL A 56 18.65 -7.60 7.91
C VAL A 56 19.68 -7.48 6.79
N LYS A 57 19.38 -6.74 5.70
CA LYS A 57 20.35 -6.48 4.62
C LYS A 57 21.57 -5.70 5.12
N ARG A 58 21.36 -4.66 5.94
CA ARG A 58 22.46 -3.87 6.54
C ARG A 58 23.34 -4.71 7.46
N ALA A 59 22.76 -5.59 8.28
CA ALA A 59 23.54 -6.49 9.13
C ALA A 59 24.38 -7.49 8.29
N LYS A 60 23.79 -8.08 7.24
CA LYS A 60 24.51 -8.98 6.34
C LYS A 60 25.63 -8.28 5.56
N SER A 61 25.41 -7.05 5.10
CA SER A 61 26.44 -6.29 4.37
C SER A 61 27.61 -5.90 5.27
N GLN A 62 27.34 -5.52 6.53
CA GLN A 62 28.39 -5.23 7.52
C GLN A 62 29.24 -6.46 7.84
N GLN A 63 28.61 -7.64 7.99
CA GLN A 63 29.34 -8.88 8.22
C GLN A 63 30.25 -9.25 7.04
N GLN A 64 29.75 -9.14 5.80
CA GLN A 64 30.56 -9.40 4.60
C GLN A 64 31.70 -8.38 4.44
N ALA A 65 31.47 -7.11 4.76
CA ALA A 65 32.50 -6.08 4.74
C ALA A 65 33.61 -6.35 5.77
N ASN A 66 33.26 -6.80 6.97
CA ASN A 66 34.25 -7.15 8.00
C ASN A 66 35.03 -8.42 7.63
N VAL A 67 34.37 -9.47 7.14
CA VAL A 67 35.06 -10.69 6.67
C VAL A 67 36.00 -10.38 5.50
N GLY A 68 35.59 -9.50 4.58
CA GLY A 68 36.43 -9.05 3.47
C GLY A 68 37.67 -8.27 3.92
N LYS A 69 37.55 -7.43 4.95
CA LYS A 69 38.68 -6.69 5.54
C LYS A 69 39.67 -7.64 6.23
N VAL A 70 39.18 -8.59 7.02
CA VAL A 70 40.01 -9.60 7.69
C VAL A 70 40.75 -10.48 6.67
N ARG A 71 40.05 -10.98 5.64
CA ARG A 71 40.68 -11.73 4.55
C ARG A 71 41.74 -10.95 3.77
N ARG A 72 41.56 -9.63 3.60
CA ARG A 72 42.55 -8.77 2.93
C ARG A 72 43.79 -8.52 3.79
N HIS A 73 43.64 -8.42 5.10
CA HIS A 73 44.78 -8.34 6.03
C HIS A 73 45.55 -9.65 6.10
N ALA A 74 44.88 -10.80 6.20
CA ALA A 74 45.51 -12.12 6.23
C ALA A 74 46.23 -12.53 4.93
N LYS A 75 46.03 -11.79 3.83
CA LYS A 75 46.74 -12.02 2.54
C LYS A 75 47.92 -11.05 2.34
N ARG A 76 48.13 -10.11 3.26
CA ARG A 76 49.21 -9.11 3.21
C ARG A 76 50.39 -9.44 4.14
N GLU A 77 50.19 -10.38 5.05
CA GLU A 77 51.25 -11.11 5.77
C GLU A 77 51.67 -12.34 4.95
#